data_AF-A0A8D6UBX8-F1
#
_entry.id   AF-A0A8D6UBX8-F1
#
_cell.length_a   1.000
_cell.length_b   1.000
_cell.length_c   1.000
_cell.angle_alpha   90.00
_cell.angle_beta   90.00
_cell.angle_gamma   90.00
#
_symmetry.space_group_name_H-M   'P 1'
#
loop_
_entity.id
_entity.type
_entity.pdbx_description
1 polymer ?
#
loop_
_entity_poly.entity_id
_entity_poly.type
_entity_poly.pdbx_seq_one_letter_code
_entity_poly.pdbx_strand_id
1 'polypeptide(L)'
;MLYVIFHLALETAMRQGEILALRWEHIDLRHGVAHLPETKNGHSRDVPLSRCARNFLQMMPVNLHGNVFDYTASGFKNAWRIATQRLRIEDLHFHDLRHEAISRFFELGSLNVMEIAAISGHRSMNMLKRYTHLRAWQLVSKLDARRRQTQKVAAWFVPYPAHITTIDEENGQKAHRIEIGDFDNLHVTATTKEEAVHRASEVLLRTLAIAAQKGERVPSPGALPVNDPDYIMICPLNPGSTPL
;
A
#
# COMPACT_ATOMS: atom_id res chain seq x y z
N MET A 1 -2.18 4.62 -35.98
CA MET A 1 -3.08 3.62 -35.37
C MET A 1 -2.37 2.34 -34.95
N LEU A 2 -1.74 1.58 -35.85
CA LEU A 2 -1.02 0.33 -35.51
C LEU A 2 0.01 0.51 -34.39
N TYR A 3 0.80 1.59 -34.45
CA TYR A 3 1.78 1.97 -33.42
C TYR A 3 1.18 2.11 -32.01
N VAL A 4 0.06 2.83 -31.89
CA VAL A 4 -0.65 3.03 -30.62
C VAL A 4 -1.19 1.70 -30.09
N ILE A 5 -1.78 0.87 -30.95
CA ILE A 5 -2.32 -0.45 -30.59
C ILE A 5 -1.21 -1.39 -30.08
N PHE A 6 -0.04 -1.38 -30.73
CA PHE A 6 1.13 -2.14 -30.30
C PHE A 6 1.56 -1.76 -28.88
N HIS A 7 1.71 -0.46 -28.60
CA HIS A 7 2.14 -0.01 -27.29
C HIS A 7 1.06 -0.24 -26.22
N LEU A 8 -0.21 -0.07 -26.54
CA LEU A 8 -1.29 -0.39 -25.59
C LEU A 8 -1.31 -1.88 -25.23
N ALA A 9 -1.03 -2.78 -26.18
CA ALA A 9 -0.93 -4.21 -25.86
C ALA A 9 0.17 -4.48 -24.83
N LEU A 10 1.33 -3.83 -24.97
CA LEU A 10 2.47 -3.96 -24.05
C LEU A 10 2.20 -3.33 -22.68
N GLU A 11 1.48 -2.21 -22.63
CA GLU A 11 1.26 -1.46 -21.38
C GLU A 11 0.07 -1.99 -20.54
N THR A 12 -0.87 -2.70 -21.17
CA THR A 12 -2.15 -3.07 -20.52
C THR A 12 -2.40 -4.57 -20.48
N ALA A 13 -1.62 -5.35 -21.23
CA ALA A 13 -1.85 -6.78 -21.46
C ALA A 13 -3.24 -7.13 -22.00
N MET A 14 -4.03 -6.18 -22.54
CA MET A 14 -5.36 -6.47 -23.09
C MET A 14 -5.30 -7.43 -24.29
N ARG A 15 -6.36 -8.21 -24.50
CA ARG A 15 -6.52 -9.03 -25.71
C ARG A 15 -6.71 -8.11 -26.93
N GLN A 16 -6.30 -8.57 -28.11
CA GLN A 16 -6.49 -7.81 -29.36
C GLN A 16 -7.94 -7.31 -29.51
N GLY A 17 -8.93 -8.19 -29.33
CA GLY A 17 -10.33 -7.81 -29.46
C GLY A 17 -10.78 -6.77 -28.45
N GLU A 18 -10.23 -6.78 -27.23
CA GLU A 18 -10.53 -5.79 -26.19
C GLU A 18 -9.96 -4.42 -26.57
N ILE A 19 -8.71 -4.37 -27.05
CA ILE A 19 -8.08 -3.12 -27.51
C ILE A 19 -8.87 -2.51 -28.66
N LEU A 20 -9.21 -3.31 -29.68
CA LEU A 20 -9.92 -2.84 -30.86
C LEU A 20 -11.37 -2.41 -30.55
N ALA A 21 -11.97 -2.96 -29.49
CA ALA A 21 -13.32 -2.63 -29.05
C ALA A 21 -13.36 -1.51 -28.00
N LEU A 22 -12.23 -0.87 -27.67
CA LEU A 22 -12.20 0.26 -26.75
C LEU A 22 -13.09 1.40 -27.27
N ARG A 23 -13.83 2.00 -26.33
CA ARG A 23 -14.73 3.13 -26.58
C ARG A 23 -14.36 4.29 -25.67
N TRP A 24 -14.41 5.51 -26.20
CA TRP A 24 -14.00 6.71 -25.46
C TRP A 24 -14.83 6.92 -24.19
N GLU A 25 -16.13 6.63 -24.24
CA GLU A 25 -17.02 6.76 -23.08
C GLU A 25 -16.72 5.79 -21.93
N HIS A 26 -15.90 4.76 -22.18
CA HIS A 26 -15.48 3.80 -21.16
C HIS A 26 -14.06 4.05 -20.66
N ILE A 27 -13.43 5.16 -21.06
CA ILE A 27 -12.06 5.49 -20.67
C ILE A 27 -12.07 6.72 -19.78
N ASP A 28 -11.67 6.53 -18.53
CA ASP A 28 -11.38 7.60 -17.60
C ASP A 28 -9.88 7.89 -17.61
N LEU A 29 -9.46 8.87 -18.44
CA LEU A 29 -8.06 9.28 -18.49
C LEU A 29 -7.58 9.98 -17.22
N ARG A 30 -8.48 10.54 -16.41
CA ARG A 30 -8.14 11.26 -15.18
C ARG A 30 -7.75 10.27 -14.08
N HIS A 31 -8.59 9.26 -13.84
CA HIS A 31 -8.31 8.19 -12.89
C HIS A 31 -7.39 7.10 -13.48
N GLY A 32 -7.25 7.08 -14.82
CA GLY A 32 -6.38 6.15 -15.53
C GLY A 32 -6.95 4.74 -15.56
N VAL A 33 -8.22 4.62 -15.94
CA VAL A 33 -8.94 3.35 -16.00
C VAL A 33 -9.67 3.23 -17.33
N ALA A 34 -9.57 2.07 -17.98
CA ALA A 34 -10.44 1.68 -19.09
C ALA A 34 -11.40 0.59 -18.63
N HIS A 35 -12.69 0.86 -18.69
CA HIS A 35 -13.73 -0.13 -18.43
C HIS A 35 -13.94 -1.00 -19.67
N LEU A 36 -13.80 -2.30 -19.52
CA LEU A 36 -14.13 -3.27 -20.56
C LEU A 36 -15.52 -3.85 -20.26
N PRO A 37 -16.58 -3.45 -20.98
CA PRO A 37 -17.90 -4.04 -20.83
C PRO A 37 -17.89 -5.51 -21.27
N GLU A 38 -18.86 -6.29 -20.80
CA GLU A 38 -18.94 -7.73 -21.09
C GLU A 38 -18.80 -8.03 -22.60
N THR A 39 -18.00 -9.06 -22.89
CA THR A 39 -17.90 -9.63 -24.24
C THR A 39 -18.51 -11.02 -24.23
N LYS A 40 -18.87 -11.54 -25.41
CA LYS A 40 -19.58 -12.82 -25.62
C LYS A 40 -18.99 -14.05 -24.88
N ASN A 41 -17.75 -13.99 -24.38
CA ASN A 41 -17.09 -15.06 -23.61
C ASN A 41 -16.34 -14.57 -22.35
N GLY A 42 -16.52 -13.31 -21.90
CA GLY A 42 -15.71 -12.69 -20.85
C GLY A 42 -16.54 -11.87 -19.85
N HIS A 43 -15.96 -11.59 -18.68
CA HIS A 43 -16.57 -10.73 -17.67
C HIS A 43 -16.15 -9.28 -17.85
N SER A 44 -17.02 -8.37 -17.41
CA SER A 44 -16.66 -6.96 -17.27
C SER A 44 -15.47 -6.82 -16.32
N ARG A 45 -14.52 -5.95 -16.68
CA ARG A 45 -13.43 -5.58 -15.77
C ARG A 45 -12.87 -4.22 -16.10
N ASP A 46 -12.24 -3.64 -15.10
CA ASP A 46 -11.48 -2.41 -15.23
C ASP A 46 -10.00 -2.73 -15.46
N VAL A 47 -9.43 -2.08 -16.45
CA VAL A 47 -8.01 -2.19 -16.79
C VAL A 47 -7.31 -0.88 -16.40
N PRO A 48 -6.33 -0.91 -15.47
CA PRO A 48 -5.57 0.27 -15.14
C PRO A 48 -4.69 0.67 -16.33
N LEU A 49 -4.64 1.96 -16.61
CA LEU A 49 -3.84 2.56 -17.66
C LEU A 49 -2.61 3.19 -17.04
N SER A 50 -1.41 2.71 -17.39
CA SER A 50 -0.15 3.37 -17.02
C SER A 50 -0.11 4.80 -17.58
N ARG A 51 0.79 5.65 -17.08
CA ARG A 51 1.01 6.98 -17.66
C ARG A 51 1.34 6.89 -19.15
N CYS A 52 2.13 5.88 -19.53
CA CYS A 52 2.51 5.62 -20.91
C CYS A 52 1.29 5.24 -21.77
N ALA A 53 0.44 4.32 -21.29
CA ALA A 53 -0.79 3.94 -21.97
C ALA A 53 -1.71 5.14 -22.22
N ARG A 54 -1.87 6.02 -21.21
CA ARG A 54 -2.67 7.24 -21.35
C ARG A 54 -2.09 8.20 -22.40
N ASN A 55 -0.77 8.39 -22.41
CA ASN A 55 -0.12 9.23 -23.41
C ASN A 55 -0.37 8.69 -24.84
N PHE A 56 -0.31 7.38 -25.05
CA PHE A 56 -0.61 6.77 -26.35
C PHE A 56 -2.08 6.93 -26.76
N LEU A 57 -3.02 6.81 -25.82
CA LEU A 57 -4.43 7.10 -26.09
C LEU A 57 -4.64 8.55 -26.50
N GLN A 58 -3.96 9.51 -25.84
CA GLN A 58 -4.05 10.93 -26.16
C GLN A 58 -3.47 11.30 -27.54
N MET A 59 -2.72 10.41 -28.20
CA MET A 59 -2.31 10.60 -29.59
C MET A 59 -3.43 10.31 -30.60
N MET A 60 -4.52 9.68 -30.17
CA MET A 60 -5.68 9.40 -31.01
C MET A 60 -6.65 10.59 -30.97
N PRO A 61 -7.44 10.84 -32.04
CA PRO A 61 -8.50 11.82 -32.01
C PRO A 61 -9.48 11.51 -30.88
N VAL A 62 -9.51 12.38 -29.87
CA VAL A 62 -10.37 12.21 -28.70
C VAL A 62 -11.79 12.61 -29.08
N ASN A 63 -12.73 11.68 -28.88
CA ASN A 63 -14.16 11.92 -29.01
C ASN A 63 -14.83 11.68 -27.65
N LEU A 64 -16.03 12.24 -27.42
CA LEU A 64 -16.80 11.95 -26.21
C LEU A 64 -17.36 10.52 -26.20
N HIS A 65 -17.69 10.01 -27.39
CA HIS A 65 -18.30 8.70 -27.58
C HIS A 65 -17.75 8.00 -28.83
N GLY A 66 -17.88 6.67 -28.87
CA GLY A 66 -17.54 5.84 -30.01
C GLY A 66 -16.18 5.14 -29.88
N ASN A 67 -15.82 4.40 -30.92
CA ASN A 67 -14.62 3.57 -30.90
C ASN A 67 -13.34 4.43 -30.89
N VAL A 68 -12.35 3.99 -30.12
CA VAL A 68 -11.01 4.60 -30.13
C VAL A 68 -10.26 4.26 -31.42
N PHE A 69 -10.48 3.05 -31.94
CA PHE A 69 -9.80 2.56 -33.14
C PHE A 69 -10.80 2.17 -34.22
N ASP A 70 -10.54 2.62 -35.43
CA ASP A 70 -11.31 2.25 -36.62
C ASP A 70 -10.67 1.04 -37.31
N TYR A 71 -10.74 -0.12 -36.65
CA TYR A 71 -10.27 -1.39 -37.18
C TYR A 71 -11.31 -2.48 -36.97
N THR A 72 -11.60 -3.23 -38.04
CA THR A 72 -12.19 -4.56 -37.89
C THR A 72 -11.11 -5.54 -37.42
N ALA A 73 -11.52 -6.61 -36.74
CA ALA A 73 -10.57 -7.63 -36.26
C ALA A 73 -9.78 -8.29 -37.41
N SER A 74 -10.42 -8.52 -38.56
CA SER A 74 -9.77 -9.07 -39.76
C SER A 74 -8.84 -8.05 -40.42
N GLY A 75 -9.28 -6.78 -40.53
CA GLY A 75 -8.46 -5.70 -41.07
C GLY A 75 -7.18 -5.49 -40.27
N PHE A 76 -7.28 -5.50 -38.94
CA PHE A 76 -6.12 -5.41 -38.06
C PHE A 76 -5.14 -6.59 -38.23
N LYS A 77 -5.66 -7.84 -38.25
CA LYS A 77 -4.81 -9.03 -38.46
C LYS A 77 -4.04 -8.94 -39.77
N ASN A 78 -4.68 -8.47 -40.84
CA ASN A 78 -4.01 -8.26 -42.12
C ASN A 78 -2.94 -7.15 -42.04
N ALA A 79 -3.24 -6.02 -41.40
CA ALA A 79 -2.30 -4.92 -41.21
C ALA A 79 -1.06 -5.36 -40.39
N TRP A 80 -1.26 -6.12 -39.31
CA TRP A 80 -0.16 -6.69 -38.52
C TRP A 80 0.72 -7.61 -39.36
N ARG A 81 0.10 -8.56 -40.09
CA ARG A 81 0.82 -9.50 -40.96
C ARG A 81 1.64 -8.78 -42.03
N ILE A 82 1.07 -7.76 -42.67
CA ILE A 82 1.80 -6.97 -43.68
C ILE A 82 2.98 -6.24 -43.04
N ALA A 83 2.81 -5.67 -41.85
CA ALA A 83 3.87 -4.97 -41.14
C ALA A 83 5.04 -5.90 -40.78
N THR A 84 4.76 -7.07 -40.19
CA THR A 84 5.81 -8.03 -39.81
C THR A 84 6.51 -8.61 -41.04
N GLN A 85 5.79 -8.92 -42.11
CA GLN A 85 6.38 -9.38 -43.38
C GLN A 85 7.29 -8.34 -44.02
N ARG A 86 6.88 -7.07 -44.06
CA ARG A 86 7.71 -5.98 -44.61
C ARG A 86 9.01 -5.79 -43.84
N LEU A 87 8.97 -6.01 -42.53
CA LEU A 87 10.13 -5.92 -41.65
C LEU A 87 10.94 -7.23 -41.58
N ARG A 88 10.52 -8.29 -42.26
CA ARG A 88 11.14 -9.62 -42.24
C ARG A 88 11.28 -10.19 -40.82
N ILE A 89 10.28 -9.94 -39.97
CA ILE A 89 10.22 -10.50 -38.62
C ILE A 89 9.53 -11.86 -38.71
N GLU A 90 10.21 -12.89 -38.24
CA GLU A 90 9.71 -14.26 -38.19
C GLU A 90 9.05 -14.56 -36.85
N ASP A 91 8.02 -15.40 -36.87
CA ASP A 91 7.32 -15.97 -35.71
C ASP A 91 6.76 -14.97 -34.65
N LEU A 92 6.50 -13.72 -35.04
CA LEU A 92 5.90 -12.72 -34.15
C LEU A 92 4.38 -12.56 -34.39
N HIS A 93 3.59 -13.07 -33.45
CA HIS A 93 2.14 -12.90 -33.42
C HIS A 93 1.74 -11.73 -32.51
N PHE A 94 0.63 -11.07 -32.82
CA PHE A 94 0.17 -9.95 -31.99
C PHE A 94 -0.15 -10.37 -30.54
N HIS A 95 -0.56 -11.63 -30.34
CA HIS A 95 -0.81 -12.19 -29.01
C HIS A 95 0.46 -12.26 -28.14
N ASP A 96 1.65 -12.31 -28.75
CA ASP A 96 2.91 -12.37 -28.01
C ASP A 96 3.18 -11.08 -27.24
N LEU A 97 2.63 -9.95 -27.69
CA LEU A 97 2.70 -8.67 -26.95
C LEU A 97 1.99 -8.76 -25.60
N ARG A 98 0.91 -9.53 -25.52
CA ARG A 98 0.23 -9.77 -24.24
C ARG A 98 1.07 -10.67 -23.34
N HIS A 99 1.76 -11.67 -23.90
CA HIS A 99 2.70 -12.49 -23.14
C HIS A 99 3.84 -11.64 -22.58
N GLU A 100 4.42 -10.79 -23.41
CA GLU A 100 5.48 -9.85 -23.03
C GLU A 100 5.01 -8.87 -21.94
N ALA A 101 3.81 -8.28 -22.08
CA ALA A 101 3.25 -7.39 -21.07
C ALA A 101 3.12 -8.06 -19.70
N ILE A 102 2.66 -9.32 -19.68
CA ILE A 102 2.53 -10.09 -18.44
C ILE A 102 3.90 -10.37 -17.82
N SER A 103 4.88 -10.79 -18.61
CA SER A 103 6.26 -10.97 -18.14
C SER A 103 6.78 -9.71 -17.48
N ARG A 104 6.62 -8.53 -18.12
CA ARG A 104 7.03 -7.24 -17.56
C ARG A 104 6.32 -6.93 -16.24
N PHE A 105 5.03 -7.23 -16.12
CA PHE A 105 4.30 -7.03 -14.87
C PHE A 105 4.86 -7.88 -13.72
N PHE A 106 5.31 -9.10 -14.00
CA PHE A 106 6.00 -9.93 -13.01
C PHE A 106 7.39 -9.36 -12.67
N GLU A 107 8.12 -8.90 -13.67
CA GLU A 107 9.47 -8.33 -13.49
C GLU A 107 9.48 -7.01 -12.73
N LEU A 108 8.43 -6.17 -12.87
CA LEU A 108 8.25 -4.95 -12.08
C LEU A 108 8.29 -5.22 -10.58
N GLY A 109 7.87 -6.41 -10.15
CA GLY A 109 7.89 -6.84 -8.75
C GLY A 109 6.92 -6.10 -7.84
N SER A 110 6.34 -4.97 -8.25
CA SER A 110 5.37 -4.20 -7.46
C SER A 110 3.98 -4.85 -7.40
N LEU A 111 3.60 -5.59 -8.44
CA LEU A 111 2.32 -6.28 -8.53
C LEU A 111 2.41 -7.70 -7.97
N ASN A 112 1.32 -8.16 -7.36
CA ASN A 112 1.12 -9.55 -6.98
C ASN A 112 0.39 -10.33 -8.08
N VAL A 113 0.40 -11.67 -7.98
CA VAL A 113 -0.13 -12.55 -9.02
C VAL A 113 -1.64 -12.33 -9.26
N MET A 114 -2.42 -12.02 -8.22
CA MET A 114 -3.85 -11.74 -8.33
C MET A 114 -4.11 -10.41 -9.02
N GLU A 115 -3.32 -9.38 -8.73
CA GLU A 115 -3.39 -8.08 -9.43
C GLU A 115 -3.08 -8.26 -10.92
N ILE A 116 -2.02 -9.00 -11.26
CA ILE A 116 -1.68 -9.30 -12.66
C ILE A 116 -2.80 -10.09 -13.34
N ALA A 117 -3.41 -11.06 -12.65
CA ALA A 117 -4.55 -11.82 -13.16
C ALA A 117 -5.78 -10.93 -13.41
N ALA A 118 -6.06 -9.99 -12.52
CA ALA A 118 -7.16 -9.03 -12.66
C ALA A 118 -6.94 -8.10 -13.85
N ILE A 119 -5.75 -7.49 -13.98
CA ILE A 119 -5.38 -6.60 -15.10
C ILE A 119 -5.49 -7.35 -16.42
N SER A 120 -4.80 -8.49 -16.52
CA SER A 120 -4.77 -9.28 -17.75
C SER A 120 -6.10 -10.00 -18.03
N GLY A 121 -6.98 -10.20 -17.05
CA GLY A 121 -8.23 -10.94 -17.21
C GLY A 121 -8.01 -12.45 -17.39
N HIS A 122 -7.08 -13.04 -16.63
CA HIS A 122 -6.89 -14.49 -16.53
C HIS A 122 -7.80 -15.08 -15.45
N ARG A 123 -8.57 -16.11 -15.80
CA ARG A 123 -9.43 -16.85 -14.85
C ARG A 123 -8.66 -17.90 -14.06
N SER A 124 -7.75 -18.60 -14.72
CA SER A 124 -6.96 -19.67 -14.10
C SER A 124 -5.53 -19.21 -13.88
N MET A 125 -5.09 -19.31 -12.63
CA MET A 125 -3.72 -18.99 -12.23
C MET A 125 -2.69 -19.95 -12.86
N ASN A 126 -3.11 -21.14 -13.29
CA ASN A 126 -2.23 -22.07 -14.00
C ASN A 126 -1.65 -21.47 -15.28
N MET A 127 -2.37 -20.56 -15.94
CA MET A 127 -1.86 -19.88 -17.14
C MET A 127 -0.72 -18.91 -16.82
N LEU A 128 -0.71 -18.36 -15.61
CA LEU A 128 0.29 -17.40 -15.16
C LEU A 128 1.54 -18.06 -14.54
N LYS A 129 1.48 -19.34 -14.15
CA LYS A 129 2.61 -20.08 -13.56
C LYS A 129 3.90 -20.01 -14.37
N ARG A 130 3.81 -19.89 -15.71
CA ARG A 130 4.98 -19.75 -16.59
C ARG A 130 5.76 -18.43 -16.40
N TYR A 131 5.16 -17.44 -15.72
CA TYR A 131 5.76 -16.14 -15.45
C TYR A 131 6.16 -15.96 -13.98
N THR A 132 5.80 -16.90 -13.10
CA THR A 132 5.97 -16.77 -11.64
C THR A 132 7.38 -17.13 -11.15
N HIS A 133 8.42 -16.85 -11.92
CA HIS A 133 9.81 -17.07 -11.48
C HIS A 133 10.25 -15.98 -10.47
N LEU A 134 9.58 -15.97 -9.31
CA LEU A 134 9.88 -15.07 -8.20
C LEU A 134 11.25 -15.43 -7.64
N ARG A 135 12.19 -14.48 -7.70
CA ARG A 135 13.50 -14.63 -7.05
C ARG A 135 13.38 -14.20 -5.59
N ALA A 136 13.92 -14.99 -4.67
CA ALA A 136 13.81 -14.73 -3.23
C ALA A 136 14.24 -13.31 -2.81
N TRP A 137 15.27 -12.75 -3.45
CA TRP A 137 15.74 -11.39 -3.17
C TRP A 137 14.72 -10.30 -3.54
N GLN A 138 13.83 -10.53 -4.52
CA GLN A 138 12.75 -9.59 -4.87
C GLN A 138 11.67 -9.54 -3.78
N LEU A 139 11.60 -10.56 -2.90
CA LEU A 139 10.69 -10.59 -1.77
C LEU A 139 11.24 -9.86 -0.55
N VAL A 140 12.57 -9.74 -0.43
CA VAL A 140 13.24 -9.02 0.69
C VAL A 140 12.78 -7.58 0.75
N SER A 141 12.76 -6.86 -0.38
CA SER A 141 12.29 -5.47 -0.44
C SER A 141 10.83 -5.30 -0.01
N LYS A 142 9.97 -6.31 -0.27
CA LYS A 142 8.57 -6.32 0.18
C LYS A 142 8.44 -6.57 1.69
N LEU A 143 9.28 -7.44 2.25
CA LEU A 143 9.34 -7.67 3.70
C LEU A 143 9.82 -6.42 4.44
N ASP A 144 10.83 -5.74 3.89
CA ASP A 144 11.38 -4.51 4.46
C ASP A 144 10.40 -3.34 4.39
N ALA A 145 9.58 -3.24 3.35
CA ALA A 145 8.58 -2.17 3.18
C ALA A 145 7.52 -2.14 4.32
N ARG A 146 7.24 -3.27 4.97
CA ARG A 146 6.28 -3.36 6.10
C ARG A 146 6.78 -2.71 7.39
N ARG A 147 8.08 -2.41 7.53
CA ARG A 147 8.64 -1.80 8.75
C ARG A 147 8.05 -0.44 9.08
N ARG A 148 7.48 0.31 8.12
CA ARG A 148 6.90 1.64 8.38
C ARG A 148 5.63 1.62 9.25
N GLN A 149 4.85 0.54 9.24
CA GLN A 149 3.66 0.42 10.10
C GLN A 149 4.05 -0.06 11.51
N THR A 150 4.94 -1.04 11.61
CA THR A 150 5.44 -1.56 12.90
C THR A 150 6.29 -0.52 13.64
N GLN A 151 7.04 0.34 12.94
CA GLN A 151 7.74 1.48 13.53
C GLN A 151 6.79 2.50 14.17
N LYS A 152 5.56 2.67 13.66
CA LYS A 152 4.59 3.62 14.25
C LYS A 152 4.10 3.18 15.62
N VAL A 153 3.82 1.89 15.81
CA VAL A 153 3.37 1.35 17.10
C VAL A 153 4.54 1.25 18.08
N ALA A 154 5.73 0.84 17.63
CA ALA A 154 6.92 0.83 18.49
C ALA A 154 7.27 2.23 19.01
N ALA A 155 7.05 3.29 18.21
CA ALA A 155 7.26 4.67 18.63
C ALA A 155 6.33 5.14 19.78
N TRP A 156 5.28 4.38 20.11
CA TRP A 156 4.38 4.71 21.22
C TRP A 156 4.90 4.23 22.58
N PHE A 157 5.71 3.17 22.59
CA PHE A 157 6.27 2.57 23.80
C PHE A 157 7.59 3.25 24.21
N VAL A 158 7.55 4.56 24.35
CA VAL A 158 8.67 5.39 24.81
C VAL A 158 8.38 5.94 26.22
N PRO A 159 9.38 6.43 26.95
CA PRO A 159 9.15 7.05 28.25
C PRO A 159 8.29 8.32 28.14
N TYR A 160 7.36 8.52 29.07
CA TYR A 160 6.54 9.73 29.19
C TYR A 160 6.93 10.56 30.41
N PRO A 161 6.94 11.90 30.32
CA PRO A 161 7.12 12.75 31.49
C PRO A 161 5.92 12.60 32.43
N ALA A 162 6.18 12.54 33.72
CA ALA A 162 5.16 12.46 34.75
C ALA A 162 5.55 13.32 35.94
N HIS A 163 4.56 14.01 36.50
CA HIS A 163 4.74 14.78 37.72
C HIS A 163 4.58 13.87 38.93
N ILE A 164 5.51 13.95 39.89
CA ILE A 164 5.47 13.22 41.15
C ILE A 164 5.16 14.18 42.29
N THR A 165 4.18 13.83 43.11
CA THR A 165 3.80 14.62 44.29
C THR A 165 3.77 13.72 45.52
N THR A 166 4.35 14.19 46.62
CA THR A 166 4.24 13.49 47.91
C THR A 166 3.05 14.08 48.67
N ILE A 167 2.15 13.22 49.11
CA ILE A 167 0.92 13.55 49.81
C ILE A 167 1.06 12.98 51.23
N ASP A 168 0.82 13.81 52.24
CA ASP A 168 0.72 13.35 53.62
C ASP A 168 -0.71 12.85 53.86
N GLU A 169 -0.87 11.57 54.20
CA GLU A 169 -2.18 11.00 54.55
C GLU A 169 -2.54 11.32 56.01
N GLU A 170 -3.84 11.35 56.32
CA GLU A 170 -4.38 11.64 57.66
C GLU A 170 -3.83 10.70 58.76
N ASN A 171 -3.34 9.52 58.38
CA ASN A 171 -2.72 8.54 59.28
C ASN A 171 -1.22 8.80 59.58
N GLY A 172 -0.66 9.90 59.06
CA GLY A 172 0.77 10.23 59.19
C GLY A 172 1.69 9.45 58.24
N GLN A 173 1.10 8.67 57.33
CA GLN A 173 1.82 7.90 56.32
C GLN A 173 1.98 8.73 55.04
N LYS A 174 3.14 8.67 54.39
CA LYS A 174 3.39 9.38 53.14
C LYS A 174 2.94 8.53 51.96
N ALA A 175 2.26 9.14 51.01
CA ALA A 175 1.90 8.56 49.73
C ALA A 175 2.56 9.33 48.58
N HIS A 176 2.94 8.64 47.53
CA HIS A 176 3.51 9.23 46.33
C HIS A 176 2.53 9.05 45.18
N ARG A 177 2.07 10.17 44.62
CA ARG A 177 1.20 10.22 43.44
C ARG A 177 2.04 10.55 42.21
N ILE A 178 1.82 9.81 41.13
CA ILE A 178 2.41 10.06 39.81
C ILE A 178 1.30 10.33 38.83
N GLU A 179 1.43 11.43 38.07
CA GLU A 179 0.45 11.85 37.06
C GLU A 179 1.15 12.02 35.70
N ILE A 180 0.67 11.29 34.69
CA ILE A 180 1.18 11.33 33.33
C ILE A 180 0.29 12.29 32.53
N GLY A 181 0.67 13.56 32.48
CA GLY A 181 -0.17 14.66 31.97
C GLY A 181 -0.57 14.56 30.49
N ASP A 182 0.11 13.72 29.71
CA ASP A 182 -0.25 13.49 28.30
C ASP A 182 -1.53 12.66 28.12
N PHE A 183 -2.01 11.98 29.17
CA PHE A 183 -3.21 11.14 29.15
C PHE A 183 -4.28 11.68 30.10
N ASP A 184 -5.54 11.62 29.68
CA ASP A 184 -6.68 12.05 30.49
C ASP A 184 -6.77 11.22 31.78
N ASN A 185 -6.57 11.88 32.92
CA ASN A 185 -6.71 11.32 34.27
C ASN A 185 -5.83 10.09 34.55
N LEU A 186 -4.69 9.92 33.87
CA LEU A 186 -3.78 8.79 34.12
C LEU A 186 -2.86 9.08 35.31
N HIS A 187 -3.27 8.60 36.48
CA HIS A 187 -2.50 8.75 37.71
C HIS A 187 -2.50 7.47 38.55
N VAL A 188 -1.47 7.31 39.36
CA VAL A 188 -1.35 6.22 40.33
C VAL A 188 -0.86 6.77 41.66
N THR A 189 -1.19 6.07 42.75
CA THR A 189 -0.71 6.37 44.09
C THR A 189 -0.14 5.11 44.73
N ALA A 190 0.96 5.23 45.45
CA ALA A 190 1.55 4.16 46.25
C ALA A 190 2.22 4.70 47.51
N THR A 191 2.58 3.81 48.43
CA THR A 191 3.21 4.17 49.72
C THR A 191 4.69 4.51 49.59
N THR A 192 5.36 3.98 48.55
CA THR A 192 6.76 4.28 48.25
C THR A 192 6.90 4.84 46.84
N LYS A 193 7.97 5.60 46.62
CA LYS A 193 8.28 6.17 45.30
C LYS A 193 8.52 5.07 44.27
N GLU A 194 9.27 4.03 44.62
CA GLU A 194 9.56 2.92 43.71
C GLU A 194 8.29 2.18 43.29
N GLU A 195 7.38 1.92 44.23
CA GLU A 195 6.11 1.26 43.95
C GLU A 195 5.20 2.13 43.06
N ALA A 196 5.17 3.44 43.31
CA ALA A 196 4.42 4.38 42.46
C ALA A 196 4.94 4.34 41.03
N VAL A 197 6.27 4.39 40.82
CA VAL A 197 6.90 4.34 39.50
C VAL A 197 6.59 3.02 38.78
N HIS A 198 6.67 1.90 39.50
CA HIS A 198 6.35 0.59 38.95
C HIS A 198 4.90 0.52 38.47
N ARG A 199 3.94 0.92 39.33
CA ARG A 199 2.51 0.96 38.98
C ARG A 199 2.22 1.89 37.81
N ALA A 200 2.87 3.07 37.77
CA ALA A 200 2.72 4.02 36.67
C ALA A 200 3.18 3.42 35.34
N SER A 201 4.31 2.70 35.35
CA SER A 201 4.83 1.99 34.16
C SER A 201 3.86 0.92 33.67
N GLU A 202 3.31 0.09 34.56
CA GLU A 202 2.35 -0.96 34.18
C GLU A 202 1.07 -0.36 33.58
N VAL A 203 0.54 0.69 34.20
CA VAL A 203 -0.67 1.38 33.76
C VAL A 203 -0.43 2.05 32.40
N LEU A 204 0.71 2.70 32.21
CA LEU A 204 1.09 3.30 30.93
C LEU A 204 1.23 2.23 29.83
N LEU A 205 1.95 1.14 30.10
CA LEU A 205 2.11 0.02 29.16
C LEU A 205 0.77 -0.54 28.72
N ARG A 206 -0.12 -0.82 29.68
CA ARG A 206 -1.46 -1.35 29.42
C ARG A 206 -2.28 -0.39 28.57
N THR A 207 -2.22 0.91 28.87
CA THR A 207 -2.95 1.95 28.13
C THR A 207 -2.50 2.02 26.67
N LEU A 208 -1.18 2.09 26.44
CA LEU A 208 -0.57 2.10 25.11
C LEU A 208 -0.90 0.82 24.32
N ALA A 209 -0.84 -0.35 24.97
CA ALA A 209 -1.15 -1.64 24.34
C ALA A 209 -2.62 -1.76 23.93
N ILE A 210 -3.56 -1.30 24.76
CA ILE A 210 -4.99 -1.29 24.43
C ILE A 210 -5.28 -0.35 23.26
N ALA A 211 -4.69 0.86 23.26
CA ALA A 211 -4.85 1.81 22.16
C ALA A 211 -4.29 1.24 20.84
N ALA A 212 -3.13 0.58 20.88
CA ALA A 212 -2.54 -0.13 19.74
C ALA A 212 -3.43 -1.27 19.22
N GLN A 213 -4.03 -2.04 20.13
CA GLN A 213 -4.96 -3.11 19.75
C GLN A 213 -6.22 -2.58 19.06
N LYS A 214 -6.76 -1.44 19.53
CA LYS A 214 -7.95 -0.81 18.98
C LYS A 214 -7.68 0.08 17.75
N GLY A 215 -6.41 0.32 17.42
CA GLY A 215 -6.02 1.25 16.35
C GLY A 215 -6.30 2.73 16.69
N GLU A 216 -6.43 3.05 17.98
CA GLU A 216 -6.66 4.41 18.47
C GLU A 216 -5.35 5.21 18.43
N ARG A 217 -5.45 6.54 18.28
CA ARG A 217 -4.28 7.41 18.38
C ARG A 217 -3.91 7.60 19.84
N VAL A 218 -2.62 7.54 20.13
CA VAL A 218 -2.06 7.92 21.44
C VAL A 218 -1.41 9.31 21.36
N PRO A 219 -1.41 10.07 22.46
CA PRO A 219 -0.64 11.30 22.57
C PRO A 219 0.85 11.02 22.36
N SER A 220 1.62 12.01 21.94
CA SER A 220 3.10 11.93 21.96
C SER A 220 3.59 12.48 23.30
N PRO A 221 4.73 11.98 23.84
CA PRO A 221 5.27 12.51 25.08
C PRO A 221 5.47 14.03 25.02
N GLY A 222 4.98 14.73 26.03
CA GLY A 222 5.18 16.17 26.19
C GLY A 222 6.66 16.53 26.42
N ALA A 223 6.95 17.82 26.33
CA ALA A 223 8.28 18.32 26.70
C ALA A 223 8.48 18.23 28.22
N LEU A 224 9.69 17.83 28.64
CA LEU A 224 10.08 17.93 30.05
C LEU A 224 10.19 19.41 30.44
N PRO A 225 9.58 19.85 31.55
CA PRO A 225 9.84 21.17 32.09
C PRO A 225 11.31 21.27 32.54
N VAL A 226 11.97 22.36 32.15
CA VAL A 226 13.40 22.57 32.39
C VAL A 226 13.64 22.75 33.89
N ASN A 227 14.50 21.91 34.48
CA ASN A 227 14.95 21.98 35.88
C ASN A 227 13.85 21.80 36.95
N ASP A 228 12.78 21.07 36.64
CA ASP A 228 11.76 20.72 37.64
C ASP A 228 12.10 19.37 38.31
N PRO A 229 12.45 19.34 39.61
CA PRO A 229 12.80 18.10 40.31
C PRO A 229 11.60 17.18 40.54
N ASP A 230 10.38 17.69 40.37
CA ASP A 230 9.13 16.95 40.56
C ASP A 230 8.66 16.27 39.27
N TYR A 231 9.47 16.29 38.21
CA TYR A 231 9.22 15.52 36.99
C TYR A 231 10.15 14.32 36.84
N ILE A 232 9.57 13.17 36.49
CA ILE A 232 10.27 11.92 36.22
C ILE A 232 9.82 11.32 34.89
N MET A 233 10.63 10.44 34.30
CA MET A 233 10.25 9.70 33.10
C MET A 233 9.73 8.32 33.47
N ILE A 234 8.51 8.01 33.05
CA ILE A 234 7.89 6.69 33.23
C ILE A 234 8.10 5.88 31.96
N CYS A 235 8.95 4.84 32.05
CA CYS A 235 9.24 3.95 30.93
C CYS A 235 8.28 2.76 30.91
N PRO A 236 7.40 2.62 29.90
CA PRO A 236 6.41 1.54 29.88
C PRO A 236 7.01 0.14 29.72
N LEU A 237 8.22 0.03 29.18
CA LEU A 237 8.87 -1.27 28.90
C LEU A 237 9.86 -1.71 29.99
N ASN A 238 10.15 -0.85 30.97
CA ASN A 238 11.08 -1.18 32.04
C ASN A 238 10.67 -0.51 33.37
N PRO A 239 9.79 -1.18 34.14
CA PRO A 239 9.26 -0.63 35.38
C PRO A 239 10.35 -0.66 36.47
N GLY A 240 11.10 0.44 36.60
CA GLY A 240 12.11 0.62 37.66
C GLY A 240 13.45 1.17 37.21
N SER A 241 13.70 1.35 35.90
CA SER A 241 14.90 2.04 35.42
C SER A 241 14.61 3.51 35.15
N THR A 242 15.32 4.42 35.83
CA THR A 242 15.55 5.76 35.28
C THR A 242 16.15 5.61 33.89
N PRO A 243 15.63 6.31 32.85
CA PRO A 243 16.24 6.25 31.53
C PRO A 243 17.70 6.74 31.61
N LEU A 244 18.59 6.05 30.88
CA LEU A 244 19.96 6.52 30.61
C LEU A 244 19.94 7.82 29.81
#